data_AF-A0A963TJI4-F1
#
_entry.id   AF-A0A963TJI4-F1
#
_cell.length_a   1.000
_cell.length_b   1.000
_cell.length_c   1.000
_cell.angle_alpha   90.00
_cell.angle_beta   90.00
_cell.angle_gamma   90.00
#
_symmetry.space_group_name_H-M   'P 1'
#
loop_
_entity.id
_entity.type
_entity.pdbx_description
1 polymer ?
#
loop_
_entity_poly.entity_id
_entity_poly.type
_entity_poly.pdbx_seq_one_letter_code
_entity_poly.pdbx_strand_id
1 'polypeptide(L)' 'NREDTIYRSKAVGEPPFMHGISAFMALSQACAACGPTYPDLQAPATAEAVLAAVKRARGAA' A
#
# COMPACT_ATOMS: atom_id res chain seq x y z
N ASN A 1 -16.05 -20.81 -12.86
CA ASN A 1 -15.61 -20.87 -11.44
C ASN A 1 -16.22 -22.09 -10.74
N ARG A 2 -16.24 -23.24 -11.42
CA ARG A 2 -16.58 -24.56 -10.87
C ARG A 2 -15.37 -25.43 -11.19
N GLU A 3 -14.33 -25.24 -10.39
CA GLU A 3 -13.16 -26.12 -10.39
C GLU A 3 -13.45 -27.22 -9.38
N ASP A 4 -13.12 -28.46 -9.71
CA ASP A 4 -13.23 -29.55 -8.75
C ASP A 4 -12.08 -29.46 -7.74
N THR A 5 -12.43 -29.12 -6.51
CA THR A 5 -11.53 -29.06 -5.37
C THR A 5 -12.13 -29.82 -4.19
N ILE A 6 -11.28 -30.22 -3.24
CA ILE A 6 -11.72 -30.93 -2.04
C ILE A 6 -12.77 -30.07 -1.32
N TYR A 7 -13.99 -30.59 -1.22
CA TYR A 7 -15.15 -29.91 -0.63
C TYR A 7 -15.41 -28.47 -1.14
N ARG A 8 -15.07 -28.15 -2.39
CA ARG A 8 -15.15 -26.78 -2.95
C ARG A 8 -14.29 -25.74 -2.23
N SER A 9 -13.17 -26.17 -1.65
CA SER A 9 -12.16 -25.28 -1.06
C SER A 9 -11.39 -24.48 -2.13
N LYS A 10 -10.63 -23.47 -1.69
CA LYS A 10 -9.74 -22.67 -2.54
C LYS A 10 -8.37 -22.54 -1.89
N ALA A 11 -7.33 -22.40 -2.71
CA ALA A 11 -6.01 -22.06 -2.22
C ALA A 11 -6.05 -20.68 -1.53
N VAL A 12 -5.50 -20.60 -0.33
CA VAL A 12 -5.45 -19.37 0.50
C VAL A 12 -4.04 -19.10 1.05
N GLY A 13 -3.01 -19.78 0.53
CA GLY A 13 -1.62 -19.56 0.96
C GLY A 13 -1.09 -18.21 0.49
N GLU A 14 -0.92 -18.05 -0.82
CA GLU A 14 -0.43 -16.82 -1.44
C GLU A 14 -1.49 -15.71 -1.59
N PRO A 15 -2.77 -15.98 -1.91
CA PRO A 15 -3.73 -14.91 -2.20
C PRO A 15 -3.87 -13.81 -1.12
N PRO A 16 -3.84 -14.13 0.19
CA PRO A 16 -3.92 -13.11 1.23
C PRO A 16 -2.69 -12.19 1.31
N PHE A 17 -1.53 -12.59 0.76
CA PHE A 17 -0.31 -11.76 0.77
C PHE A 17 -0.56 -10.39 0.12
N MET A 18 -1.35 -10.37 -0.95
CA MET A 18 -1.68 -9.14 -1.68
C MET A 18 -2.51 -8.16 -0.84
N HIS A 19 -3.17 -8.60 0.25
CA HIS A 19 -3.85 -7.68 1.17
C HIS A 19 -2.89 -6.70 1.85
N GLY A 20 -1.58 -7.00 1.94
CA GLY A 20 -0.57 -6.07 2.45
C GLY A 20 -0.48 -4.75 1.65
N ILE A 21 -0.88 -4.74 0.38
CA ILE A 21 -0.94 -3.52 -0.44
C ILE A 21 -1.90 -2.48 0.16
N SER A 22 -2.94 -2.93 0.87
CA SER A 22 -3.87 -2.02 1.56
C SER A 22 -3.16 -1.13 2.59
N ALA A 23 -2.20 -1.67 3.33
CA ALA A 23 -1.41 -0.91 4.30
C ALA A 23 -0.53 0.14 3.61
N PHE A 24 0.11 -0.23 2.49
CA PHE A 24 0.91 0.69 1.70
C PHE A 24 0.06 1.83 1.09
N MET A 25 -1.13 1.51 0.58
CA MET A 25 -2.08 2.50 0.06
C MET A 25 -2.60 3.44 1.15
N ALA A 26 -2.87 2.92 2.36
CA ALA A 26 -3.26 3.74 3.50
C ALA A 26 -2.17 4.74 3.91
N LEU A 27 -0.90 4.32 3.92
CA LEU A 27 0.24 5.21 4.17
C LEU A 27 0.38 6.27 3.08
N SER A 28 0.25 5.91 1.80
CA SER A 28 0.28 6.86 0.69
C SER A 28 -0.81 7.94 0.81
N GLN A 29 -2.03 7.53 1.18
CA GLN A 29 -3.15 8.45 1.46
C GLN A 29 -2.83 9.38 2.64
N ALA A 30 -2.29 8.85 3.74
CA ALA A 30 -1.89 9.68 4.88
C ALA A 30 -0.82 10.73 4.51
N CYS A 31 0.14 10.37 3.66
CA CYS A 31 1.11 11.33 3.13
C CYS A 31 0.44 12.37 2.23
N ALA A 32 -0.49 11.98 1.37
CA ALA A 32 -1.23 12.90 0.50
C ALA A 32 -2.08 13.90 1.30
N ALA A 33 -2.62 13.51 2.46
CA ALA A 33 -3.37 14.41 3.33
C ALA A 33 -2.50 15.53 3.96
N CYS A 34 -1.17 15.45 3.86
CA CYS A 34 -0.26 16.46 4.42
C CYS A 34 -0.09 17.72 3.55
N GLY A 35 -0.58 17.74 2.32
CA GLY A 35 -0.54 18.91 1.45
C GLY A 35 -1.04 18.66 0.03
N PRO A 36 -1.02 19.67 -0.85
CA PRO A 36 -1.70 19.61 -2.15
C PRO A 36 -0.92 18.87 -3.24
N THR A 37 0.37 18.58 -3.04
CA THR A 37 1.22 17.93 -4.04
C THR A 37 1.26 16.42 -3.88
N TYR A 38 1.55 15.71 -4.96
CA TYR A 38 1.62 14.25 -4.95
C TYR A 38 2.80 13.76 -4.08
N PRO A 39 2.56 12.89 -3.07
CA PRO A 39 3.59 12.46 -2.11
C PRO A 39 4.67 11.52 -2.69
N ASP A 40 4.36 10.80 -3.78
CA ASP A 40 5.27 9.83 -4.42
C ASP A 40 5.92 8.83 -3.43
N LEU A 41 5.11 8.19 -2.57
CA LEU A 41 5.61 7.25 -1.56
C LEU A 41 6.27 6.03 -2.22
N GLN A 42 7.50 5.72 -1.82
CA GLN A 42 8.29 4.61 -2.35
C GLN A 42 8.17 3.36 -1.48
N ALA A 43 8.29 2.18 -2.10
CA ALA A 43 8.40 0.91 -1.40
C ALA A 43 9.87 0.52 -1.17
N PRO A 44 10.23 -0.08 -0.02
CA PRO A 44 9.40 -0.23 1.19
C PRO A 44 9.15 1.12 1.87
N ALA A 45 7.95 1.30 2.43
CA ALA A 45 7.56 2.52 3.13
C ALA A 45 8.19 2.60 4.54
N THR A 46 9.53 2.69 4.59
CA THR A 46 10.26 2.94 5.84
C THR A 46 9.94 4.33 6.39
N ALA A 47 10.32 4.59 7.65
CA ALA A 47 10.11 5.90 8.26
C ALA A 47 10.77 7.04 7.46
N GLU A 48 11.95 6.80 6.88
CA GLU A 48 12.65 7.75 6.01
C GLU A 48 11.88 8.01 4.71
N ALA A 49 11.37 6.97 4.06
CA ALA A 49 10.59 7.10 2.83
C ALA A 49 9.27 7.84 3.07
N VAL A 50 8.61 7.58 4.21
CA VAL A 50 7.39 8.29 4.63
C VAL A 50 7.71 9.77 4.90
N LEU A 51 8.80 10.08 5.60
CA LEU A 51 9.21 11.46 5.84
C LEU A 51 9.49 12.21 4.53
N ALA A 52 10.19 11.56 3.58
CA ALA A 52 10.43 12.13 2.26
C ALA A 52 9.12 12.40 1.50
N ALA A 53 8.18 11.46 1.55
CA ALA A 53 6.88 11.60 0.90
C ALA A 53 6.03 12.74 1.51
N VAL A 54 6.05 12.90 2.83
CA VAL A 54 5.37 14.02 3.52
C VAL A 54 6.01 15.37 3.13
N LYS A 55 7.34 15.45 3.04
CA LYS A 55 8.03 16.68 2.58
C LYS A 55 7.62 17.03 1.15
N ARG A 56 7.57 16.04 0.25
CA ARG A 56 7.07 16.23 -1.12
C ARG A 56 5.63 16.72 -1.15
N ALA A 57 4.74 16.12 -0.37
CA ALA A 57 3.32 16.53 -0.28
C ALA A 57 3.12 17.95 0.26
N ARG A 58 4.03 18.43 1.10
CA ARG A 58 4.03 19.81 1.62
C ARG A 58 4.66 20.82 0.66
N GLY A 59 5.25 20.39 -0.45
CA GLY A 59 6.00 21.25 -1.37
C GLY A 59 7.36 21.71 -0.81
N ALA A 60 7.92 20.98 0.16
CA ALA A 60 9.21 21.28 0.80
C ALA A 60 10.38 20.50 0.17
N ALA A 61 10.26 20.17 -1.12
CA ALA A 61 11.24 19.40 -1.89
C ALA A 61 11.95 20.29 -2.91
#